data_AF-A0A6P1TBD4-F1
#
_entry.id   AF-A0A6P1TBD4-F1
#
_cell.length_a   1.000
_cell.length_b   1.000
_cell.length_c   1.000
_cell.angle_alpha   90.00
_cell.angle_beta   90.00
_cell.angle_gamma   90.00
#
_symmetry.space_group_name_H-M   'P 1'
#
loop_
_entity.id
_entity.type
_entity.pdbx_description
1 polymer ?
#
loop_
_entity_poly.entity_id
_entity_poly.type
_entity_poly.pdbx_seq_one_letter_code
_entity_poly.pdbx_strand_id
1 'polypeptide(L)'
;MASMIYKGPQGRITRKVFLYFGAIPFFGIMAISSFVGAAVGLSDKEISRMLVFMVLVFIYPWAMVCVKRFHDVGFPGWAFAAMLIPYLNTITLIFLACYPGDKGENKYGPDPKKPRVGKPEEA
;
A
#
# COMPACT_ATOMS: atom_id res chain seq x y z
N MET A 1 3.38 -9.08 13.07
CA MET A 1 3.73 -8.64 11.69
C MET A 1 2.80 -7.57 11.14
N ALA A 2 1.47 -7.77 11.11
CA ALA A 2 0.53 -6.81 10.50
C ALA A 2 0.61 -5.38 11.08
N SER A 3 0.84 -5.25 12.39
CA SER A 3 0.97 -3.93 13.03
C SER A 3 2.16 -3.11 12.54
N MET A 4 3.24 -3.74 12.06
CA MET A 4 4.41 -3.00 11.54
C MET A 4 4.23 -2.53 10.11
N ILE A 5 3.28 -3.07 9.35
CA ILE A 5 3.03 -2.66 7.96
C ILE A 5 2.52 -1.22 7.91
N TYR A 6 1.63 -0.86 8.84
CA TYR A 6 0.96 0.44 8.85
C TYR A 6 1.61 1.47 9.81
N LYS A 7 2.57 1.05 10.65
CA LYS A 7 3.29 1.92 11.57
C LYS A 7 4.49 2.57 10.87
N GLY A 8 4.28 3.75 10.30
CA GLY A 8 5.33 4.64 9.75
C GLY A 8 5.88 4.24 8.37
N PRO A 9 6.64 5.13 7.70
CA PRO A 9 7.17 4.90 6.35
C PRO A 9 8.39 3.97 6.26
N GLN A 10 8.95 3.54 7.38
CA GLN A 10 10.26 2.86 7.46
C GLN A 10 10.19 1.41 6.98
N GLY A 11 11.28 0.98 6.35
CA GLY A 11 11.42 -0.38 5.84
C GLY A 11 10.80 -0.57 4.46
N ARG A 12 10.69 -1.85 4.10
CA ARG A 12 10.34 -2.32 2.76
C ARG A 12 9.29 -3.40 2.86
N ILE A 13 8.42 -3.49 1.86
CA ILE A 13 7.45 -4.58 1.75
C ILE A 13 7.53 -5.25 0.38
N THR A 14 7.32 -6.57 0.38
CA THR A 14 7.23 -7.33 -0.86
C THR A 14 5.96 -6.97 -1.64
N ARG A 15 5.99 -7.22 -2.96
CA ARG A 15 4.81 -7.12 -3.83
C ARG A 15 3.58 -7.86 -3.27
N LYS A 16 3.77 -9.08 -2.74
CA LYS A 16 2.66 -9.87 -2.19
C LYS A 16 2.01 -9.15 -1.00
N VAL A 17 2.82 -8.57 -0.11
CA VAL A 17 2.32 -7.81 1.03
C VAL A 17 1.59 -6.55 0.57
N PHE A 18 2.17 -5.81 -0.38
CA PHE A 18 1.52 -4.65 -0.99
C PHE A 18 0.16 -4.98 -1.61
N LEU A 19 0.05 -6.10 -2.33
CA LEU A 19 -1.21 -6.53 -2.94
C LEU A 19 -2.23 -6.99 -1.89
N TYR A 20 -1.90 -8.01 -1.09
CA TYR A 20 -2.88 -8.67 -0.22
C TYR A 20 -3.22 -7.88 1.05
N PHE A 21 -2.32 -7.05 1.55
CA PHE A 21 -2.52 -6.27 2.78
C PHE A 21 -2.62 -4.75 2.52
N GLY A 22 -2.61 -4.35 1.25
CA GLY A 22 -2.72 -2.95 0.81
C GLY A 22 -3.75 -2.77 -0.28
N ALA A 23 -3.36 -2.99 -1.53
CA ALA A 23 -4.15 -2.62 -2.70
C ALA A 23 -5.49 -3.37 -2.76
N ILE A 24 -5.47 -4.70 -2.63
CA ILE A 24 -6.69 -5.51 -2.70
C ILE A 24 -7.69 -5.13 -1.61
N PRO A 25 -7.35 -5.09 -0.30
CA PRO A 25 -8.32 -4.70 0.71
C PRO A 25 -8.77 -3.24 0.58
N PHE A 26 -7.89 -2.32 0.20
CA PHE A 26 -8.24 -0.89 0.02
C PHE A 26 -9.27 -0.69 -1.11
N PHE A 27 -9.01 -1.23 -2.30
CA PHE A 27 -9.96 -1.10 -3.41
C PHE A 27 -11.17 -2.04 -3.24
N GLY A 28 -10.97 -3.22 -2.65
CA GLY A 28 -12.02 -4.19 -2.40
C GLY A 28 -13.09 -3.68 -1.44
N ILE A 29 -12.69 -3.08 -0.30
CA ILE A 29 -13.67 -2.53 0.64
C ILE A 29 -14.48 -1.38 0.02
N MET A 30 -13.85 -0.54 -0.80
CA MET A 30 -14.53 0.55 -1.51
C MET A 30 -15.52 0.01 -2.55
N ALA A 31 -15.11 -0.97 -3.35
CA ALA A 31 -15.95 -1.58 -4.38
C ALA A 31 -17.16 -2.30 -3.75
N ILE A 32 -16.93 -3.09 -2.70
CA ILE A 32 -18.00 -3.78 -1.96
C ILE A 32 -18.95 -2.77 -1.33
N SER A 33 -18.41 -1.72 -0.68
CA SER A 33 -19.26 -0.71 -0.04
C SER A 33 -20.12 0.05 -1.05
N SER A 34 -19.55 0.42 -2.21
CA SER A 34 -20.30 1.04 -3.31
C SER A 34 -21.42 0.13 -3.81
N PHE A 35 -21.11 -1.15 -4.04
CA PHE A 35 -22.08 -2.15 -4.48
C PHE A 35 -23.22 -2.35 -3.48
N VAL A 36 -22.90 -2.50 -2.19
CA VAL A 36 -23.90 -2.62 -1.12
C VAL A 36 -24.75 -1.36 -1.02
N GLY A 37 -24.13 -0.18 -1.07
CA GLY A 37 -24.84 1.10 -1.05
C GLY A 37 -25.88 1.21 -2.17
N ALA A 38 -25.51 0.84 -3.39
CA ALA A 38 -26.43 0.79 -4.52
C ALA A 38 -27.53 -0.26 -4.31
N ALA A 39 -27.19 -1.45 -3.81
CA ALA A 39 -28.13 -2.54 -3.59
C ALA A 39 -29.20 -2.22 -2.53
N VAL A 40 -28.89 -1.39 -1.53
CA VAL A 40 -29.84 -0.93 -0.50
C VAL A 40 -30.55 0.38 -0.86
N GLY A 41 -30.36 0.88 -2.09
CA GLY A 41 -31.08 2.04 -2.61
C GLY A 41 -30.53 3.40 -2.18
N LEU A 42 -29.25 3.50 -1.78
CA LEU A 42 -28.62 4.80 -1.55
C LEU A 42 -28.49 5.58 -2.86
N SER A 43 -28.68 6.90 -2.77
CA SER A 43 -28.42 7.80 -3.89
C SER A 43 -26.92 7.88 -4.21
N ASP A 44 -26.58 8.25 -5.45
CA ASP A 44 -25.19 8.45 -5.88
C ASP A 44 -24.44 9.45 -4.98
N LYS A 45 -25.13 10.47 -4.48
CA LYS A 45 -24.56 11.47 -3.57
C LYS A 45 -24.23 10.87 -2.19
N GLU A 46 -25.02 9.94 -1.70
CA GLU A 46 -24.75 9.23 -0.45
C GLU A 46 -23.57 8.28 -0.60
N ILE A 47 -23.55 7.50 -1.67
CA ILE A 47 -22.42 6.62 -1.99
C ILE A 47 -21.14 7.43 -2.14
N SER A 48 -21.18 8.54 -2.88
CA SER A 48 -20.03 9.43 -3.05
C SER A 48 -19.50 9.97 -1.71
N ARG A 49 -20.38 10.49 -0.83
CA ARG A 49 -19.98 10.96 0.50
C ARG A 49 -19.37 9.86 1.36
N MET A 50 -19.94 8.66 1.32
CA MET A 50 -19.42 7.49 2.02
C MET A 50 -18.02 7.10 1.51
N LEU A 51 -17.82 7.05 0.19
CA LEU A 51 -16.52 6.70 -0.40
C LEU A 51 -15.44 7.74 -0.06
N VAL A 52 -15.78 9.03 -0.09
CA VAL A 52 -14.87 10.11 0.35
C VAL A 52 -14.48 9.92 1.82
N PHE A 53 -15.46 9.65 2.69
CA PHE A 53 -15.20 9.37 4.10
C PHE A 53 -14.28 8.15 4.29
N MET A 54 -14.51 7.06 3.57
CA MET A 54 -13.65 5.88 3.60
C MET A 54 -12.22 6.20 3.16
N VAL A 55 -12.03 6.97 2.09
CA VAL A 55 -10.70 7.40 1.66
C VAL A 55 -10.01 8.17 2.78
N LEU A 56 -10.69 9.11 3.45
CA LEU A 56 -10.09 9.87 4.56
C LEU A 56 -9.68 8.97 5.74
N VAL A 57 -10.46 7.94 6.07
CA VAL A 57 -10.14 6.98 7.14
C VAL A 57 -8.95 6.09 6.75
N PHE A 58 -8.89 5.63 5.49
CA PHE A 58 -7.90 4.65 5.03
C PHE A 58 -6.68 5.27 4.34
N ILE A 59 -6.62 6.59 4.14
CA ILE A 59 -5.52 7.25 3.42
C ILE A 59 -4.18 7.03 4.09
N TYR A 60 -4.14 7.08 5.42
CA TYR A 60 -2.90 6.89 6.17
C TYR A 60 -2.32 5.48 6.00
N PRO A 61 -3.04 4.38 6.31
CA PRO A 61 -2.50 3.04 6.09
C PRO A 61 -2.19 2.76 4.62
N TRP A 62 -2.98 3.30 3.68
CA TRP A 62 -2.71 3.22 2.25
C TRP A 62 -1.38 3.87 1.87
N ALA A 63 -1.15 5.10 2.34
CA ALA A 63 0.10 5.83 2.10
C ALA A 63 1.32 5.07 2.67
N MET A 64 1.22 4.52 3.89
CA MET A 64 2.33 3.79 4.50
C MET A 64 2.71 2.54 3.69
N VAL A 65 1.71 1.82 3.16
CA VAL A 65 1.93 0.65 2.31
C VAL A 65 2.57 1.05 0.97
N CYS A 66 2.08 2.10 0.31
CA CYS A 66 2.68 2.60 -0.92
C CYS A 66 4.12 3.07 -0.72
N VAL A 67 4.40 3.85 0.33
CA VAL A 67 5.75 4.33 0.66
C VAL A 67 6.73 3.19 0.84
N LYS A 68 6.37 2.14 1.60
CA LYS A 68 7.24 0.97 1.78
C LYS A 68 7.42 0.16 0.49
N ARG A 69 6.43 0.20 -0.41
CA ARG A 69 6.54 -0.42 -1.74
C ARG A 69 7.47 0.38 -2.64
N PHE A 70 7.40 1.71 -2.62
CA PHE A 70 8.37 2.59 -3.28
C PHE A 70 9.80 2.37 -2.78
N HIS A 71 9.97 2.27 -1.46
CA HIS A 71 11.26 1.94 -0.85
C HIS A 71 11.80 0.60 -1.34
N ASP A 72 10.94 -0.40 -1.53
CA ASP A 72 11.38 -1.70 -2.04
C ASP A 72 11.84 -1.65 -3.50
N VAL A 73 11.34 -0.71 -4.31
CA VAL A 73 11.79 -0.50 -5.72
C VAL A 73 12.84 0.61 -5.86
N GLY A 74 13.44 1.04 -4.74
CA GLY A 74 14.55 2.02 -4.73
C GLY A 74 14.12 3.49 -4.76
N PHE A 75 12.83 3.78 -4.89
CA PHE A 75 12.28 5.14 -4.96
C PHE A 75 12.07 5.76 -3.56
N PRO A 76 12.16 7.08 -3.42
CA PRO A 76 11.89 7.77 -2.17
C PRO A 76 10.39 7.81 -1.84
N GLY A 77 10.04 7.79 -0.55
CA GLY A 77 8.65 7.79 -0.10
C GLY A 77 7.81 8.99 -0.60
N TRP A 78 8.43 10.13 -0.89
CA TRP A 78 7.72 11.28 -1.47
C TRP A 78 7.17 11.00 -2.87
N ALA A 79 7.67 9.97 -3.58
CA ALA A 79 7.13 9.54 -4.87
C ALA A 79 5.64 9.16 -4.78
N PHE A 80 5.13 8.87 -3.57
CA PHE A 80 3.70 8.72 -3.31
C PHE A 80 2.87 9.94 -3.74
N ALA A 81 3.42 11.16 -3.72
CA ALA A 81 2.72 12.36 -4.17
C ALA A 81 2.27 12.29 -5.65
N ALA A 82 3.00 11.55 -6.49
CA ALA A 82 2.60 11.31 -7.87
C ALA A 82 1.26 10.54 -7.98
N MET A 83 0.92 9.74 -6.95
CA MET A 83 -0.34 9.02 -6.87
C MET A 83 -1.54 9.91 -6.52
N LEU A 84 -1.35 11.19 -6.21
CA LEU A 84 -2.45 12.14 -6.04
C LEU A 84 -3.02 12.62 -7.39
N ILE A 85 -2.27 12.44 -8.48
CA ILE A 85 -2.72 12.75 -9.83
C ILE A 85 -3.42 11.51 -10.41
N PRO A 86 -4.71 11.58 -10.81
CA PRO A 86 -5.50 10.38 -11.14
C PRO A 86 -4.86 9.43 -12.17
N TYR A 87 -4.36 9.98 -13.29
CA TYR A 87 -3.74 9.16 -14.33
C TYR A 87 -2.40 8.56 -13.89
N LEU A 88 -1.58 9.35 -13.19
CA LEU A 88 -0.30 8.85 -12.65
C LEU A 88 -0.51 7.84 -11.53
N ASN A 89 -1.58 7.96 -10.75
CA ASN A 89 -1.95 7.02 -9.71
C ASN A 89 -2.12 5.61 -10.29
N THR A 90 -2.94 5.47 -11.34
CA THR A 90 -3.19 4.17 -11.97
C THR A 90 -1.91 3.56 -12.55
N ILE A 91 -1.11 4.35 -13.27
CA ILE A 91 0.16 3.88 -13.85
C ILE A 91 1.13 3.43 -12.74
N THR A 92 1.26 4.25 -11.69
CA THR A 92 2.13 3.98 -10.54
C THR A 92 1.66 2.76 -9.78
N LEU A 93 0.35 2.59 -9.58
CA LEU A 93 -0.22 1.42 -8.91
C LEU A 93 0.13 0.13 -9.66
N ILE A 94 -0.03 0.12 -10.99
CA ILE A 94 0.34 -1.02 -11.84
C ILE A 94 1.85 -1.26 -11.78
N PHE A 95 2.66 -0.21 -11.86
CA PHE A 95 4.10 -0.30 -11.72
C PHE A 95 4.50 -0.94 -10.37
N LEU A 96 3.99 -0.44 -9.25
CA LEU A 96 4.25 -0.98 -7.91
C LEU A 96 3.73 -2.42 -7.74
N ALA A 97 2.62 -2.75 -8.41
CA ALA A 97 2.03 -4.08 -8.41
C ALA A 97 2.82 -5.10 -9.25
N CYS A 98 3.54 -4.68 -10.30
CA CYS A 98 4.21 -5.60 -11.21
C CYS A 98 5.74 -5.63 -11.03
N TYR A 99 6.35 -4.45 -10.85
CA TYR A 99 7.80 -4.28 -10.86
C TYR A 99 8.47 -4.98 -9.67
N PRO A 100 9.56 -5.74 -9.88
CA PRO A 100 10.28 -6.39 -8.80
C PRO A 100 10.98 -5.36 -7.90
N GLY A 101 11.07 -5.64 -6.61
CA GLY A 101 11.92 -4.85 -5.71
C GLY A 101 13.40 -5.14 -5.89
N ASP A 102 14.23 -4.25 -5.34
CA ASP A 102 15.68 -4.36 -5.29
C ASP A 102 16.11 -5.67 -4.62
N LYS A 103 17.08 -6.36 -5.21
CA LYS A 103 17.67 -7.57 -4.63
C LYS A 103 18.67 -7.17 -3.54
N GLY A 104 18.59 -7.80 -2.38
CA GLY A 104 19.52 -7.51 -1.28
C GLY A 104 19.16 -6.23 -0.52
N GLU A 105 20.10 -5.75 0.30
CA GLU A 105 19.91 -4.55 1.11
C GLU A 105 19.96 -3.28 0.22
N ASN A 106 19.05 -2.34 0.49
CA ASN A 106 19.08 -1.01 -0.12
C ASN A 106 19.03 0.07 0.97
N LYS A 107 19.08 1.35 0.61
CA LYS A 107 19.10 2.48 1.57
C LYS A 107 17.89 2.55 2.52
N TYR A 108 16.82 1.81 2.25
CA TYR A 108 15.62 1.73 3.09
C TYR A 108 15.56 0.48 3.96
N GLY A 109 16.59 -0.38 3.91
CA GLY A 109 16.76 -1.53 4.77
C GLY A 109 16.97 -2.86 4.04
N PRO A 110 17.00 -3.97 4.80
CA PRO A 110 17.28 -5.30 4.27
C PRO A 110 16.19 -5.79 3.30
N ASP A 111 16.55 -6.78 2.48
CA ASP A 111 15.62 -7.40 1.53
C ASP A 111 14.42 -8.01 2.28
N PRO A 112 13.16 -7.58 2.00
CA PRO A 112 11.99 -8.11 2.70
C PRO A 112 11.69 -9.58 2.37
N LYS A 113 12.36 -10.19 1.38
CA LYS A 113 12.31 -11.64 1.09
C LYS A 113 13.36 -12.43 1.86
N LYS A 114 14.38 -11.77 2.42
CA LYS A 114 15.44 -12.38 3.23
C LYS A 114 15.57 -11.60 4.54
N PRO A 115 14.62 -11.76 5.48
CA PRO A 115 14.82 -11.27 6.84
C PRO A 115 16.17 -11.80 7.31
N ARG A 116 17.02 -10.95 7.92
CA ARG A 116 18.33 -11.37 8.43
C ARG A 116 18.11 -12.63 9.28
N VAL A 117 18.50 -13.80 8.78
CA VAL A 117 18.70 -14.98 9.61
C VAL A 117 19.77 -14.52 10.57
N GLY A 118 19.43 -14.41 11.86
CA GLY A 118 20.40 -14.00 12.87
C GLY A 118 21.66 -14.83 12.63
N LYS A 119 22.82 -14.17 12.50
CA LYS A 119 24.04 -14.89 12.86
C LYS A 119 23.76 -15.44 14.26
N PRO A 120 23.95 -16.73 14.53
CA PRO A 120 23.85 -17.21 15.90
C PRO A 120 24.72 -16.29 16.74
N GLU A 121 24.17 -15.74 17.81
CA GLU A 121 24.96 -15.06 18.83
C GLU A 121 26.14 -15.98 19.14
N GLU A 122 27.34 -15.52 18.83
CA GLU A 122 28.58 -16.18 19.21
C GLU A 122 28.58 -16.19 20.75
N ALA A 123 28.19 -17.34 21.31
CA ALA A 123 28.32 -17.70 22.71
C ALA A 123 29.73 -18.24 22.99
#